data_AF-A0A7S0Z5K5-F1
#
_entry.id   AF-A0A7S0Z5K5-F1
#
_cell.length_a   1.000
_cell.length_b   1.000
_cell.length_c   1.000
_cell.angle_alpha   90.00
_cell.angle_beta   90.00
_cell.angle_gamma   90.00
#
_symmetry.space_group_name_H-M   'P 1'
#
loop_
_entity.id
_entity.type
_entity.pdbx_description
1 polymer ?
#
loop_
_entity_poly.entity_id
_entity_poly.type
_entity_poly.pdbx_seq_one_letter_code
_entity_poly.pdbx_strand_id
1 'polypeptide(L)'
;DSTGRVERESAAASRRDVDELLSPLRGRCFFHANGDWWTYEFCHEKHVEQFHREGTTRVNAYDLGRYDARATAELDVESGSNASKNDVVSVASADEIDDASEDKYHAHAFTHGTKCGDVGAQFDDVERSSEVRFVCSEDGAEGVASVDEPATCKYVFTFRTPLACKSRMLRPKQPDVEAIVCSRVDVASTDDRAETEAETEATDARAEDAWRGA
;
A
#
# COMPACT_ATOMS: atom_id res chain seq x y z
N ASP A 1 -34.07 5.03 -10.46
CA ASP A 1 -32.70 4.89 -9.94
C ASP A 1 -32.75 4.70 -8.41
N SER A 2 -33.19 3.52 -7.98
CA SER A 2 -33.41 3.21 -6.55
C SER A 2 -32.28 2.36 -5.96
N THR A 3 -31.57 1.63 -6.81
CA THR A 3 -30.41 0.79 -6.47
C THR A 3 -29.21 1.64 -6.04
N GLY A 4 -28.87 2.69 -6.79
CA GLY A 4 -27.73 3.56 -6.44
C GLY A 4 -27.93 4.40 -5.18
N ARG A 5 -29.15 4.53 -4.66
CA ARG A 5 -29.42 5.17 -3.36
C ARG A 5 -29.18 4.21 -2.20
N VAL A 6 -29.64 2.96 -2.34
CA VAL A 6 -29.49 1.91 -1.33
C VAL A 6 -28.02 1.54 -1.14
N GLU A 7 -27.24 1.45 -2.21
CA GLU A 7 -25.80 1.16 -2.14
C GLU A 7 -25.02 2.26 -1.41
N ARG A 8 -25.31 3.53 -1.68
CA ARG A 8 -24.71 4.69 -0.99
C ARG A 8 -25.06 4.71 0.50
N GLU A 9 -26.31 4.43 0.86
CA GLU A 9 -26.74 4.32 2.27
C GLU A 9 -26.03 3.17 3.00
N SER A 10 -25.78 2.05 2.31
CA SER A 10 -25.05 0.90 2.88
C SER A 10 -23.55 1.17 3.09
N ALA A 11 -22.90 1.86 2.15
CA ALA A 11 -21.50 2.25 2.25
C ALA A 11 -21.28 3.33 3.32
N ALA A 12 -22.23 4.24 3.49
CA ALA A 12 -22.19 5.22 4.57
C ALA A 12 -22.37 4.55 5.95
N ALA A 13 -23.23 3.53 6.05
CA ALA A 13 -23.42 2.78 7.29
C ALA A 13 -22.18 1.96 7.68
N SER A 14 -21.53 1.31 6.73
CA SER A 14 -20.29 0.55 6.99
C SER A 14 -19.09 1.43 7.32
N ARG A 15 -19.05 2.68 6.86
CA ARG A 15 -18.01 3.65 7.27
C ARG A 15 -18.22 4.17 8.69
N ARG A 16 -19.47 4.42 9.10
CA ARG A 16 -19.78 4.76 10.50
C ARG A 16 -19.34 3.63 11.44
N ASP A 17 -19.48 2.39 11.00
CA ASP A 17 -18.94 1.22 11.70
C ASP A 17 -17.41 1.29 11.79
N VAL A 18 -16.70 1.67 10.72
CA VAL A 18 -15.24 1.92 10.77
C VAL A 18 -14.86 3.03 11.74
N ASP A 19 -15.53 4.19 11.72
CA ASP A 19 -15.23 5.28 12.67
C ASP A 19 -15.42 4.85 14.13
N GLU A 20 -16.41 4.00 14.40
CA GLU A 20 -16.61 3.40 15.72
C GLU A 20 -15.45 2.44 16.08
N LEU A 21 -15.00 1.62 15.13
CA LEU A 21 -13.83 0.74 15.31
C LEU A 21 -12.55 1.53 15.60
N LEU A 22 -12.38 2.72 15.01
CA LEU A 22 -11.24 3.61 15.20
C LEU A 22 -11.37 4.49 16.47
N SER A 23 -12.52 4.51 17.13
CA SER A 23 -12.75 5.32 18.33
C SER A 23 -11.70 5.17 19.45
N PRO A 24 -11.03 4.01 19.67
CA PRO A 24 -9.94 3.89 20.64
C PRO A 24 -8.70 4.74 20.30
N LEU A 25 -8.56 5.21 19.06
CA LEU A 25 -7.48 6.11 18.63
C LEU A 25 -7.75 7.57 18.98
N ARG A 26 -9.00 7.96 19.25
CA ARG A 26 -9.41 9.37 19.42
C ARG A 26 -8.52 10.12 20.41
N GLY A 27 -7.92 11.20 19.94
CA GLY A 27 -7.04 12.06 20.72
C GLY A 27 -5.66 11.46 21.05
N ARG A 28 -5.37 10.21 20.68
CA ARG A 28 -4.02 9.65 20.74
C ARG A 28 -3.20 10.21 19.59
N CYS A 29 -1.92 10.46 19.87
CA CYS A 29 -0.97 11.02 18.93
C CYS A 29 0.10 9.99 18.57
N PHE A 30 0.50 9.98 17.31
CA PHE A 30 1.45 9.05 16.72
C PHE A 30 2.53 9.85 16.01
N PHE A 31 3.78 9.43 16.16
CA PHE A 31 4.94 10.12 15.61
C PHE A 31 5.57 9.29 14.51
N HIS A 32 5.97 9.96 13.42
CA HIS A 32 6.69 9.35 12.32
C HIS A 32 7.86 10.24 11.93
N ALA A 33 9.07 9.70 11.94
CA ALA A 33 10.25 10.38 11.45
C ALA A 33 10.50 9.92 10.00
N ASN A 34 10.55 10.88 9.08
CA ASN A 34 10.91 10.62 7.69
C ASN A 34 12.35 11.10 7.44
N GLY A 35 13.29 10.17 7.52
CA GLY A 35 14.72 10.47 7.51
C GLY A 35 15.15 11.29 8.73
N ASP A 36 16.12 12.18 8.53
CA ASP A 36 16.80 12.88 9.64
C ASP A 36 16.22 14.27 9.96
N TRP A 37 15.30 14.79 9.13
CA TRP A 37 14.85 16.18 9.26
C TRP A 37 13.41 16.31 9.76
N TRP A 38 12.43 15.76 9.03
CA TRP A 38 11.03 15.95 9.37
C TRP A 38 10.52 14.88 10.33
N THR A 39 9.90 15.33 11.41
CA THR A 39 9.02 14.53 12.25
C THR A 39 7.59 14.97 12.02
N TYR A 40 6.69 14.02 11.86
CA TYR A 40 5.26 14.24 11.78
C TYR A 40 4.59 13.77 13.07
N GLU A 41 3.60 14.53 13.52
CA GLU A 41 2.67 14.14 14.57
C GLU A 41 1.28 14.04 13.96
N PHE A 42 0.65 12.88 14.10
CA PHE A 42 -0.75 12.68 13.76
C PHE A 42 -1.54 12.39 15.04
N CYS A 43 -2.48 13.26 15.38
CA CYS A 43 -3.43 13.06 16.47
C CYS A 43 -4.82 12.77 15.90
N HIS A 44 -5.34 11.56 16.13
CA HIS A 44 -6.60 11.10 15.54
C HIS A 44 -7.79 12.00 15.92
N GLU A 45 -8.57 12.44 14.93
CA GLU A 45 -9.68 13.41 15.05
C GLU A 45 -9.27 14.75 15.71
N LYS A 46 -8.00 15.14 15.62
CA LYS A 46 -7.47 16.41 16.15
C LYS A 46 -6.75 17.21 15.07
N HIS A 47 -5.50 16.84 14.77
CA HIS A 47 -4.64 17.59 13.86
C HIS A 47 -3.50 16.71 13.33
N VAL A 48 -2.86 17.20 12.28
CA VAL A 48 -1.59 16.71 11.75
C VAL A 48 -0.60 17.87 11.78
N GLU A 49 0.63 17.62 12.23
CA GLU A 49 1.70 18.63 12.29
C GLU A 49 3.00 18.03 11.73
N GLN A 50 3.82 18.83 11.04
CA GLN A 50 5.23 18.52 10.80
C GLN A 50 6.12 19.49 11.57
N PHE A 51 7.29 19.02 12.00
CA PHE A 51 8.28 19.83 12.71
C PHE A 51 9.67 19.18 12.62
N HIS A 52 10.71 19.98 12.80
CA HIS A 52 12.06 19.49 13.08
C HIS A 52 12.31 19.52 14.61
N ARG A 53 13.16 18.61 15.10
CA ARG A 53 13.50 18.52 16.52
C ARG A 53 14.97 18.88 16.75
N GLU A 54 15.18 19.93 17.51
CA GLU A 54 16.49 20.27 18.08
C GLU A 54 16.49 19.88 19.57
N GLY A 55 16.94 18.66 19.85
CA GLY A 55 16.88 18.08 21.19
C GLY A 55 15.44 17.85 21.67
N THR A 56 14.99 18.70 22.59
CA THR A 56 13.60 18.67 23.12
C THR A 56 12.70 19.75 22.52
N THR A 57 13.26 20.66 21.73
CA THR A 57 12.54 21.81 21.16
C THR A 57 12.00 21.45 19.78
N ARG A 58 10.74 21.82 19.52
CA ARG A 58 10.15 21.80 18.17
C ARG A 58 10.52 23.11 17.46
N VAL A 59 11.09 22.99 16.26
CA VAL A 59 11.40 24.12 15.37
C VAL A 59 10.83 23.86 13.98
N ASN A 60 10.60 24.90 13.20
CA ASN A 60 10.00 24.80 11.86
C ASN A 60 8.69 23.97 11.87
N ALA A 61 7.80 24.30 12.81
CA ALA A 61 6.55 23.58 13.01
C ALA A 61 5.44 24.14 12.11
N TYR A 62 4.76 23.27 11.37
CA TYR A 62 3.67 23.61 10.46
C TYR A 62 2.47 22.70 10.71
N ASP A 63 1.29 23.30 10.91
CA ASP A 63 0.02 22.59 10.96
C ASP A 63 -0.31 22.11 9.53
N LEU A 64 -0.46 20.80 9.35
CA LEU A 64 -0.81 20.18 8.07
C LEU A 64 -2.32 19.95 7.93
N GLY A 65 -3.11 20.49 8.86
CA GLY A 65 -4.56 20.45 8.88
C GLY A 65 -5.11 20.00 10.23
N ARG A 66 -6.32 20.46 10.51
CA ARG A 66 -7.18 20.02 11.61
C ARG A 66 -8.30 19.14 11.08
N TYR A 67 -8.72 18.18 11.89
CA TYR A 67 -9.76 17.23 11.50
C TYR A 67 -11.03 17.97 11.06
N ASP A 68 -11.52 17.63 9.88
CA ASP A 68 -12.68 18.24 9.26
C ASP A 68 -13.71 17.16 8.96
N ALA A 69 -14.73 17.06 9.81
CA ALA A 69 -15.79 16.07 9.69
C ALA A 69 -16.61 16.25 8.39
N ARG A 70 -16.73 17.48 7.88
CA ARG A 70 -17.48 17.73 6.65
C ARG A 70 -16.66 17.29 5.45
N ALA A 71 -15.40 17.73 5.36
CA ALA A 71 -14.52 17.30 4.26
C ALA A 71 -14.30 15.78 4.27
N THR A 72 -14.23 15.17 5.47
CA THR A 72 -14.19 13.70 5.61
C THR A 72 -15.44 13.05 5.00
N ALA A 73 -16.63 13.56 5.31
CA ALA A 73 -17.87 13.06 4.71
C ALA A 73 -17.96 13.29 3.19
N GLU A 74 -17.23 14.28 2.65
CA GLU A 74 -17.16 14.53 1.20
C GLU A 74 -16.20 13.55 0.50
N LEU A 75 -15.07 13.18 1.13
CA LEU A 75 -14.19 12.09 0.66
C LEU A 75 -14.94 10.76 0.54
N ASP A 76 -16.00 10.58 1.34
CA ASP A 76 -16.83 9.38 1.28
C ASP A 76 -17.58 9.21 -0.04
N VAL A 77 -17.94 10.32 -0.67
CA VAL A 77 -18.67 10.35 -1.94
C VAL A 77 -17.72 10.01 -3.11
N GLU A 78 -16.45 10.42 -3.00
CA GLU A 78 -15.45 10.24 -4.06
C GLU A 78 -14.81 8.84 -4.02
N SER A 79 -14.47 8.29 -2.86
CA SER A 79 -13.99 6.90 -2.75
C SER A 79 -15.06 5.85 -3.09
N GLY A 80 -16.36 6.16 -2.91
CA GLY A 80 -17.45 5.31 -3.38
C GLY A 80 -17.60 5.31 -4.91
N SER A 81 -16.98 6.27 -5.59
CA SER A 81 -16.96 6.42 -7.05
C SER A 81 -15.68 5.88 -7.69
N ASN A 82 -14.55 5.87 -6.96
CA ASN A 82 -13.27 5.33 -7.43
C ASN A 82 -13.15 3.80 -7.32
N ALA A 83 -14.11 3.11 -6.70
CA ALA A 83 -14.27 1.65 -6.88
C ALA A 83 -14.94 1.29 -8.22
N SER A 84 -15.38 2.27 -9.01
CA SER A 84 -16.02 2.07 -10.32
C SER A 84 -15.91 3.33 -11.17
N LYS A 85 -14.71 3.64 -11.68
CA LYS A 85 -14.48 4.51 -12.86
C LYS A 85 -13.02 4.48 -13.33
N ASN A 86 -12.63 3.37 -13.96
CA ASN A 86 -11.77 3.50 -15.14
C ASN A 86 -12.68 3.91 -16.30
N ASP A 87 -12.87 5.22 -16.48
CA ASP A 87 -13.37 5.74 -17.75
C ASP A 87 -12.20 5.86 -18.71
N VAL A 88 -11.86 4.74 -19.35
CA VAL A 88 -11.19 4.71 -20.65
C VAL A 88 -11.66 3.47 -21.39
N VAL A 89 -12.67 3.68 -22.23
CA VAL A 89 -13.01 2.94 -23.45
C VAL A 89 -13.17 1.43 -23.33
N SER A 90 -14.42 0.98 -23.31
CA SER A 90 -14.79 -0.42 -23.48
C SER A 90 -14.32 -0.97 -24.83
N VAL A 91 -13.37 -1.89 -24.81
CA VAL A 91 -13.33 -3.03 -25.73
C VAL A 91 -13.04 -4.29 -24.92
N ALA A 92 -13.78 -5.34 -25.25
CA ALA A 92 -13.95 -6.56 -24.47
C ALA A 92 -12.66 -7.34 -24.21
N SER A 93 -12.48 -7.78 -22.96
CA SER A 93 -12.32 -9.20 -22.59
C SER A 93 -12.30 -9.31 -21.06
N ALA A 94 -13.15 -10.17 -20.52
CA ALA A 94 -12.90 -10.79 -19.22
C ALA A 94 -11.55 -11.53 -19.32
N ASP A 95 -10.85 -11.63 -18.18
CA ASP A 95 -9.52 -12.24 -17.98
C ASP A 95 -8.36 -11.23 -17.86
N GLU A 96 -7.98 -11.05 -16.59
CA GLU A 96 -6.65 -10.79 -16.01
C GLU A 96 -5.78 -9.65 -16.54
N ILE A 97 -5.66 -8.55 -15.77
CA ILE A 97 -4.41 -7.77 -15.61
C ILE A 97 -4.34 -7.13 -14.20
N ASP A 98 -3.37 -7.59 -13.39
CA ASP A 98 -2.62 -6.91 -12.32
C ASP A 98 -3.42 -6.12 -11.24
N ASP A 99 -4.02 -6.82 -10.27
CA ASP A 99 -4.49 -6.21 -9.01
C ASP A 99 -3.31 -6.14 -8.04
N ALA A 100 -2.33 -5.27 -8.34
CA ALA A 100 -1.47 -4.71 -7.31
C ALA A 100 -2.40 -4.00 -6.33
N SER A 101 -2.81 -4.75 -5.30
CA SER A 101 -3.83 -4.40 -4.33
C SER A 101 -3.64 -2.97 -3.84
N GLU A 102 -4.39 -2.02 -4.40
CA GLU A 102 -4.61 -0.75 -3.72
C GLU A 102 -5.39 -1.11 -2.46
N ASP A 103 -4.68 -1.21 -1.33
CA ASP A 103 -5.25 -1.57 -0.05
C ASP A 103 -6.44 -0.66 0.23
N LYS A 104 -7.61 -1.26 0.44
CA LYS A 104 -8.82 -0.51 0.77
C LYS A 104 -8.58 0.27 2.06
N TYR A 105 -8.89 1.56 2.00
CA TYR A 105 -8.70 2.45 3.13
C TYR A 105 -9.99 3.18 3.51
N HIS A 106 -10.02 3.61 4.77
CA HIS A 106 -10.96 4.62 5.25
C HIS A 106 -10.20 5.93 5.40
N ALA A 107 -10.75 7.05 4.93
CA ALA A 107 -10.02 8.32 4.87
C ALA A 107 -10.62 9.35 5.83
N HIS A 108 -9.76 10.08 6.52
CA HIS A 108 -10.11 11.31 7.24
C HIS A 108 -9.44 12.51 6.59
N ALA A 109 -10.18 13.61 6.44
CA ALA A 109 -9.68 14.87 5.91
C ALA A 109 -9.23 15.80 7.04
N PHE A 110 -8.08 16.45 6.83
CA PHE A 110 -7.52 17.47 7.71
C PHE A 110 -7.26 18.74 6.90
N THR A 111 -7.95 19.83 7.23
CA THR A 111 -7.97 21.07 6.44
C THR A 111 -7.58 22.27 7.30
N HIS A 112 -7.42 23.45 6.70
CA HIS A 112 -7.10 24.71 7.42
C HIS A 112 -5.76 24.66 8.18
N GLY A 113 -4.73 24.05 7.57
CA GLY A 113 -3.36 24.08 8.08
C GLY A 113 -2.67 25.43 7.84
N THR A 114 -1.40 25.51 8.23
CA THR A 114 -0.58 26.72 8.04
C THR A 114 -0.45 27.05 6.54
N LYS A 115 -0.60 28.34 6.20
CA LYS A 115 -0.39 28.85 4.82
C LYS A 115 1.01 28.53 4.29
N CYS A 116 1.09 28.24 2.99
CA CYS A 116 2.30 27.82 2.30
C CYS A 116 3.15 28.92 1.67
N GLY A 117 2.99 30.16 2.13
CA GLY A 117 3.81 31.26 1.62
C GLY A 117 5.32 31.11 1.87
N ASP A 118 5.71 30.28 2.85
CA ASP A 118 7.11 29.93 3.10
C ASP A 118 7.75 29.09 1.98
N VAL A 119 6.93 28.40 1.18
CA VAL A 119 7.39 27.61 0.02
C VAL A 119 7.59 28.49 -1.22
N GLY A 120 6.82 29.57 -1.33
CA GLY A 120 6.94 30.55 -2.41
C GLY A 120 5.65 31.36 -2.62
N ALA A 121 5.77 32.55 -3.21
CA ALA A 121 4.68 33.50 -3.40
C ALA A 121 3.49 32.92 -4.19
N GLN A 122 3.73 31.94 -5.06
CA GLN A 122 2.68 31.24 -5.80
C GLN A 122 1.76 30.38 -4.92
N PHE A 123 2.14 30.13 -3.66
CA PHE A 123 1.40 29.31 -2.69
C PHE A 123 0.90 30.13 -1.47
N ASP A 124 0.97 31.46 -1.49
CA ASP A 124 0.58 32.34 -0.36
C ASP A 124 -0.89 32.16 0.08
N ASP A 125 -1.75 31.77 -0.85
CA ASP A 125 -3.17 31.50 -0.61
C ASP A 125 -3.50 30.01 -0.47
N VAL A 126 -2.48 29.14 -0.53
CA VAL A 126 -2.64 27.71 -0.32
C VAL A 126 -2.42 27.39 1.15
N GLU A 127 -3.43 26.80 1.78
CA GLU A 127 -3.30 26.22 3.12
C GLU A 127 -2.88 24.76 3.02
N ARG A 128 -1.98 24.34 3.91
CA ARG A 128 -1.62 22.93 4.05
C ARG A 128 -2.84 22.10 4.44
N SER A 129 -2.94 20.90 3.87
CA SER A 129 -4.01 19.95 4.19
C SER A 129 -3.52 18.52 4.05
N SER A 130 -4.11 17.60 4.81
CA SER A 130 -3.74 16.19 4.82
C SER A 130 -4.96 15.29 4.63
N GLU A 131 -4.74 14.15 3.96
CA GLU A 131 -5.64 12.99 3.98
C GLU A 131 -4.96 11.87 4.79
N VAL A 132 -5.64 11.34 5.80
CA VAL A 132 -5.13 10.19 6.57
C VAL A 132 -5.92 8.95 6.17
N ARG A 133 -5.25 7.99 5.56
CA ARG A 133 -5.78 6.71 5.08
C ARG A 133 -5.53 5.61 6.10
N PHE A 134 -6.58 5.12 6.75
CA PHE A 134 -6.52 3.98 7.65
C PHE A 134 -6.61 2.67 6.86
N VAL A 135 -5.57 1.85 6.98
CA VAL A 135 -5.49 0.52 6.36
C VAL A 135 -5.35 -0.57 7.41
N CYS A 136 -5.84 -1.77 7.09
CA CYS A 136 -5.73 -2.93 7.98
C CYS A 136 -4.26 -3.36 8.15
N SER A 137 -3.85 -3.53 9.41
CA SER A 137 -2.56 -4.13 9.77
C SER A 137 -2.75 -5.53 10.35
N GLU A 138 -2.61 -6.57 9.53
CA GLU A 138 -2.73 -7.97 9.99
C GLU A 138 -1.53 -8.42 10.86
N ASP A 139 -0.39 -7.75 10.73
CA ASP A 139 0.84 -7.96 11.52
C ASP A 139 0.80 -7.31 12.92
N GLY A 140 -0.28 -6.59 13.25
CA GLY A 140 -0.44 -5.95 14.55
C GLY A 140 0.14 -4.53 14.65
N ALA A 141 0.76 -3.97 13.60
CA ALA A 141 1.35 -2.64 13.67
C ALA A 141 0.30 -1.53 13.85
N GLU A 142 0.59 -0.54 14.70
CA GLU A 142 -0.25 0.63 14.94
C GLU A 142 0.58 1.92 14.82
N GLY A 143 0.39 2.66 13.72
CA GLY A 143 1.13 3.90 13.47
C GLY A 143 1.12 4.34 12.00
N VAL A 144 1.73 5.50 11.76
CA VAL A 144 1.94 6.04 10.40
C VAL A 144 3.04 5.24 9.71
N ALA A 145 2.70 4.63 8.57
CA ALA A 145 3.59 3.82 7.74
C ALA A 145 4.26 4.65 6.63
N SER A 146 3.53 5.56 5.99
CA SER A 146 4.07 6.47 4.97
C SER A 146 3.48 7.87 5.09
N VAL A 147 4.25 8.84 4.58
CA VAL A 147 3.83 10.23 4.38
C VAL A 147 4.27 10.64 2.99
N ASP A 148 3.30 10.96 2.14
CA ASP A 148 3.50 11.31 0.74
C ASP A 148 3.04 12.76 0.52
N GLU A 149 3.79 13.55 -0.26
CA GLU A 149 3.40 14.91 -0.67
C GLU A 149 3.13 14.93 -2.18
N PRO A 150 1.96 14.43 -2.64
CA PRO A 150 1.65 14.33 -4.07
C PRO A 150 1.57 15.68 -4.78
N ALA A 151 1.30 16.76 -4.04
CA ALA A 151 1.35 18.12 -4.52
C ALA A 151 1.83 19.04 -3.40
N THR A 152 2.43 20.17 -3.75
CA THR A 152 2.92 21.14 -2.77
C THR A 152 1.84 21.46 -1.74
N CYS A 153 2.15 21.23 -0.47
CA CYS A 153 1.25 21.48 0.68
C CYS A 153 0.02 20.58 0.77
N LYS A 154 0.01 19.47 0.03
CA LYS A 154 -1.00 18.41 0.10
C LYS A 154 -0.31 17.14 0.53
N TYR A 155 -0.73 16.59 1.66
CA TYR A 155 -0.10 15.43 2.26
C TYR A 155 -1.07 14.24 2.30
N VAL A 156 -0.54 13.03 2.14
CA VAL A 156 -1.28 11.78 2.30
C VAL A 156 -0.53 10.92 3.30
N PHE A 157 -1.19 10.53 4.37
CA PHE A 157 -0.64 9.68 5.42
C PHE A 157 -1.27 8.30 5.31
N THR A 158 -0.46 7.24 5.25
CA THR A 158 -0.95 5.88 5.40
C THR A 158 -0.80 5.46 6.86
N PHE A 159 -1.91 5.26 7.56
CA PHE A 159 -1.95 4.82 8.96
C PHE A 159 -2.36 3.35 9.04
N ARG A 160 -1.46 2.49 9.48
CA ARG A 160 -1.73 1.06 9.68
C ARG A 160 -2.26 0.85 11.10
N THR A 161 -3.36 0.11 11.24
CA THR A 161 -3.88 -0.29 12.56
C THR A 161 -4.62 -1.63 12.51
N PRO A 162 -4.54 -2.47 13.55
CA PRO A 162 -5.32 -3.70 13.63
C PRO A 162 -6.82 -3.44 13.82
N LEU A 163 -7.20 -2.22 14.26
CA LEU A 163 -8.60 -1.83 14.43
C LEU A 163 -9.35 -1.83 13.11
N ALA A 164 -8.71 -1.38 12.03
CA ALA A 164 -9.28 -1.36 10.68
C ALA A 164 -9.60 -2.79 10.18
N CYS A 165 -8.84 -3.80 10.59
CA CYS A 165 -9.05 -5.20 10.19
C CYS A 165 -10.36 -5.81 10.70
N LYS A 166 -10.99 -5.20 11.72
CA LYS A 166 -12.31 -5.62 12.21
C LYS A 166 -13.42 -5.33 11.18
N SER A 167 -13.20 -4.35 10.29
CA SER A 167 -14.08 -4.09 9.16
C SER A 167 -13.74 -5.01 8.00
N ARG A 168 -14.73 -5.75 7.51
CA ARG A 168 -14.59 -6.59 6.31
C ARG A 168 -14.27 -5.79 5.05
N MET A 169 -14.58 -4.49 5.04
CA MET A 169 -14.33 -3.64 3.88
C MET A 169 -12.88 -3.20 3.76
N LEU A 170 -12.14 -3.15 4.86
CA LEU A 170 -10.74 -2.71 4.88
C LEU A 170 -9.75 -3.86 4.94
N ARG A 171 -10.23 -5.09 5.19
CA ARG A 171 -9.39 -6.26 5.15
C ARG A 171 -9.01 -6.59 3.69
N PRO A 172 -7.71 -6.72 3.35
CA PRO A 172 -7.29 -7.15 2.02
C PRO A 172 -7.96 -8.48 1.65
N LYS A 173 -8.32 -8.64 0.37
CA LYS A 173 -8.74 -9.96 -0.12
C LYS A 173 -7.51 -10.86 -0.09
N GLN A 174 -7.62 -12.02 0.55
CA GLN A 174 -6.55 -13.00 0.40
C GLN A 174 -6.53 -13.46 -1.06
N PRO A 175 -5.34 -13.56 -1.68
CA PRO A 175 -5.25 -14.11 -3.01
C PRO A 175 -5.83 -15.52 -3.00
N ASP A 176 -6.61 -15.86 -4.02
CA ASP A 176 -7.08 -17.22 -4.21
C ASP A 176 -5.86 -18.06 -4.63
N VAL A 177 -5.25 -18.76 -3.67
CA VAL A 177 -4.04 -19.56 -3.88
C VAL A 177 -4.41 -21.03 -3.94
N GLU A 178 -4.22 -21.64 -5.09
CA GLU A 178 -4.30 -23.09 -5.26
C GLU A 178 -3.15 -23.76 -4.50
N ALA A 179 -3.49 -24.79 -3.70
CA ALA A 179 -2.50 -25.49 -2.88
C ALA A 179 -1.60 -26.37 -3.76
N ILE A 180 -0.29 -26.07 -3.80
CA ILE A 180 0.69 -26.92 -4.49
C ILE A 180 1.02 -28.13 -3.62
N VAL A 181 0.66 -29.33 -4.11
CA VAL A 181 1.02 -30.59 -3.48
C VAL A 181 2.38 -31.05 -3.99
N CYS A 182 3.40 -31.03 -3.13
CA CYS A 182 4.74 -31.52 -3.44
C CYS A 182 4.91 -32.97 -2.97
N SER A 183 5.48 -33.82 -3.82
CA SER A 183 5.99 -35.15 -3.43
C SER A 183 7.50 -35.20 -3.62
N ARG A 184 8.20 -35.84 -2.67
CA ARG A 184 9.64 -36.11 -2.81
C ARG A 184 9.85 -37.04 -4.01
N VAL A 185 10.75 -36.65 -4.92
CA VAL A 185 11.23 -37.54 -5.98
C VAL A 185 12.50 -38.20 -5.47
N ASP A 186 12.47 -39.51 -5.28
CA ASP A 186 13.67 -40.28 -5.00
C ASP A 186 14.46 -40.42 -6.29
N VAL A 187 15.54 -39.64 -6.42
CA VAL A 187 16.47 -39.72 -7.56
C VAL A 187 17.39 -40.91 -7.34
N ALA A 188 16.85 -42.12 -7.51
CA ALA A 188 17.65 -43.32 -7.64
C ALA A 188 18.25 -43.36 -9.05
N SER A 189 19.51 -42.92 -9.16
CA SER A 189 20.50 -43.32 -10.17
C SER A 189 19.96 -43.68 -11.58
N THR A 190 19.82 -42.66 -12.43
CA THR A 190 20.09 -42.83 -13.86
C THR A 190 21.06 -41.74 -14.25
N ASP A 191 22.32 -41.93 -13.84
CA ASP A 191 23.46 -41.32 -14.52
C ASP A 191 23.65 -42.07 -15.86
N ASP A 192 22.67 -41.95 -16.77
CA ASP A 192 22.80 -42.40 -18.16
C ASP A 192 23.44 -41.28 -19.01
N ARG A 193 24.44 -40.60 -18.43
CA ARG A 193 25.35 -39.72 -19.16
C ARG A 193 26.82 -40.06 -18.88
N ALA A 194 27.08 -41.33 -18.63
CA ALA A 194 28.39 -41.94 -18.59
C ALA A 194 28.59 -43.03 -19.68
N GLU A 195 27.81 -43.00 -20.76
CA GLU A 195 27.99 -43.94 -21.90
C GLU A 195 28.50 -43.30 -23.20
N THR A 196 28.77 -41.99 -23.26
CA THR A 196 29.32 -41.37 -24.49
C THR A 196 30.84 -41.14 -24.49
N GLU A 197 31.57 -41.53 -23.43
CA GLU A 197 33.04 -41.40 -23.39
C GLU A 197 33.77 -42.72 -23.69
N ALA A 198 33.07 -43.87 -23.70
CA ALA A 198 33.68 -45.18 -24.01
C ALA A 198 33.69 -45.52 -25.50
N GLU A 199 32.83 -44.92 -26.33
CA GLU A 199 32.83 -45.18 -27.78
C GLU A 199 33.90 -44.37 -28.55
N THR A 200 34.39 -43.26 -28.00
CA THR A 200 35.46 -42.46 -28.63
C THR A 200 36.85 -43.07 -28.48
N GLU A 201 37.13 -43.79 -27.38
CA GLU A 201 38.44 -44.46 -27.20
C GLU A 201 38.55 -45.78 -27.99
N ALA A 202 37.43 -46.45 -28.29
CA ALA A 202 37.42 -47.68 -29.08
C ALA A 202 37.59 -47.42 -30.60
N THR A 203 37.20 -46.25 -31.09
CA THR A 203 37.42 -45.87 -32.50
C THR A 203 38.84 -45.39 -32.78
N ASP A 204 39.54 -44.83 -31.80
CA ASP A 204 40.91 -44.31 -31.98
C ASP A 204 41.97 -45.43 -31.86
N ALA A 205 41.74 -46.44 -31.01
CA ALA A 205 42.63 -47.61 -30.92
C ALA A 205 42.60 -48.51 -32.17
N ARG A 206 41.53 -48.47 -32.98
CA ARG A 206 41.43 -49.28 -34.22
C ARG A 206 42.02 -48.56 -35.44
N ALA A 207 42.33 -47.27 -35.35
CA ALA A 207 42.98 -46.50 -36.42
C ALA A 207 44.52 -46.58 -36.34
N GLU A 208 45.10 -46.75 -35.16
CA GLU A 208 46.57 -46.79 -34.97
C GLU A 208 47.21 -48.15 -35.33
N ASP A 209 46.47 -49.27 -35.30
CA ASP A 209 46.99 -50.60 -35.67
C ASP A 209 46.97 -50.87 -37.20
N ALA A 210 46.28 -50.06 -38.00
CA ALA A 210 46.24 -50.21 -39.46
C ALA A 210 47.43 -49.55 -40.19
N TRP A 211 48.35 -48.90 -39.46
CA TRP A 211 49.54 -48.24 -40.01
C TRP A 211 50.89 -48.83 -39.55
N ARG A 212 50.88 -49.96 -38.81
CA ARG A 212 52.12 -50.67 -38.39
C ARG A 212 52.12 -52.15 -38.78
N GLY A 213 52.20 -52.42 -40.09
CA GLY A 213 52.50 -53.75 -40.66
C GLY A 213 51.30 -54.34 -41.41
N ALA A 214 51.42 -54.81 -42.66
CA ALA A 214 52.01 -56.11 -43.00
C ALA A 214 51.24 -57.29 -42.38
#